data_AF-A0A971ZYN3-F1
#
_entry.id   AF-A0A971ZYN3-F1
#
_cell.length_a   1.000
_cell.length_b   1.000
_cell.length_c   1.000
_cell.angle_alpha   90.00
_cell.angle_beta   90.00
_cell.angle_gamma   90.00
#
_symmetry.space_group_name_H-M   'P 1'
#
loop_
_entity.id
_entity.type
_entity.pdbx_description
1 polymer ?
#
loop_
_entity_poly.entity_id
_entity_poly.type
_entity_poly.pdbx_seq_one_letter_code
_entity_poly.pdbx_strand_id
1 'polypeptide(L)'
;LLLGIKGSPLISAALSVNLLAGATGSASGGMGIALAALGEKYYQLALETGISPEAFHRVASLSSGGLDTLPHNGAVLTLLAVTGMTHKESYVDIFVTSVLLPIVATIVAIILGSLGIY
;
A
#
# COMPACT_ATOMS: atom_id res chain seq x y z
N LEU A 1 -12.04 -15.55 0.70
CA LEU A 1 -10.80 -14.93 1.19
C LEU A 1 -10.06 -14.33 0.00
N LEU A 2 -9.49 -13.13 0.11
CA LEU A 2 -8.63 -12.48 -0.91
C LEU A 2 -7.48 -13.38 -1.44
N LEU A 3 -7.25 -14.52 -0.78
CA LEU A 3 -6.43 -15.67 -1.18
C LEU A 3 -6.90 -16.43 -2.44
N GLY A 4 -8.04 -16.09 -3.03
CA GLY A 4 -8.57 -16.71 -4.25
C GLY A 4 -8.05 -16.09 -5.55
N ILE A 5 -7.31 -14.98 -5.49
CA ILE A 5 -6.64 -14.42 -6.66
C ILE A 5 -5.43 -15.32 -6.95
N LYS A 6 -5.35 -15.90 -8.15
CA LYS A 6 -4.16 -16.60 -8.69
C LYS A 6 -2.99 -15.62 -8.93
N GLY A 7 -2.70 -14.77 -7.96
CA GLY A 7 -1.61 -13.79 -7.99
C GLY A 7 -0.53 -14.20 -7.01
N SER A 8 0.72 -13.81 -7.31
CA SER A 8 1.86 -13.95 -6.40
C SER A 8 1.49 -13.52 -4.97
N PRO A 9 1.96 -14.21 -3.91
CA PRO A 9 1.77 -13.80 -2.51
C PRO A 9 2.07 -12.32 -2.24
N LEU A 10 2.97 -11.71 -3.02
CA LEU A 10 3.28 -10.28 -2.99
C LEU A 10 2.09 -9.40 -3.40
N ILE A 11 1.28 -9.82 -4.38
CA ILE A 11 0.06 -9.13 -4.81
C ILE A 11 -0.97 -9.13 -3.67
N SER A 12 -1.13 -10.28 -3.00
CA SER A 12 -2.03 -10.39 -1.85
C SER A 12 -1.62 -9.43 -0.74
N ALA A 13 -0.33 -9.40 -0.39
CA ALA A 13 0.22 -8.48 0.61
C ALA A 13 -0.01 -7.00 0.23
N ALA A 14 0.31 -6.64 -1.01
CA ALA A 14 0.11 -5.28 -1.51
C ALA A 14 -1.36 -4.84 -1.45
N LEU A 15 -2.29 -5.69 -1.89
CA LEU A 15 -3.72 -5.37 -1.87
C LEU A 15 -4.23 -5.21 -0.44
N SER A 16 -3.86 -6.12 0.46
CA SER A 16 -4.29 -6.05 1.86
C SER A 16 -3.82 -4.78 2.56
N VAL A 17 -2.55 -4.42 2.39
CA VAL A 17 -1.99 -3.19 2.98
C VAL A 17 -2.63 -1.96 2.38
N ASN A 18 -2.78 -1.91 1.05
CA ASN A 18 -3.29 -0.73 0.35
C ASN A 18 -4.77 -0.46 0.68
N LEU A 19 -5.59 -1.53 0.74
CA LEU A 19 -6.99 -1.41 1.16
C LEU A 19 -7.13 -0.93 2.61
N LEU A 20 -6.30 -1.47 3.52
CA LEU A 20 -6.35 -1.05 4.92
C LEU A 20 -5.79 0.36 5.13
N ALA A 21 -4.74 0.75 4.41
CA ALA A 21 -4.24 2.13 4.39
C ALA A 21 -5.28 3.11 3.86
N GLY A 22 -6.05 2.71 2.84
CA GLY A 22 -7.18 3.49 2.35
C GLY A 22 -8.31 3.61 3.36
N ALA A 23 -8.69 2.51 4.01
CA ALA A 23 -9.74 2.53 5.02
C ALA A 23 -9.36 3.40 6.22
N THR A 24 -8.09 3.37 6.65
CA THR A 24 -7.61 4.17 7.79
C THR A 24 -7.25 5.61 7.40
N GLY A 25 -7.00 5.90 6.12
CA GLY A 25 -6.42 7.17 5.69
C GLY A 25 -5.01 7.39 6.27
N SER A 26 -4.25 6.30 6.47
CA SER A 26 -2.91 6.34 7.07
C SER A 26 -2.04 5.17 6.59
N ALA A 27 -0.90 5.49 5.97
CA ALA A 27 0.02 4.48 5.45
C ALA A 27 0.54 3.54 6.55
N SER A 28 1.14 4.11 7.61
CA SER A 28 1.72 3.33 8.71
C SER A 28 0.65 2.60 9.52
N GLY A 29 -0.51 3.23 9.76
CA GLY A 29 -1.63 2.59 10.45
C GLY A 29 -2.20 1.42 9.66
N GLY A 30 -2.46 1.60 8.37
CA GLY A 30 -2.97 0.54 7.49
C GLY A 30 -2.03 -0.65 7.36
N MET A 31 -0.74 -0.39 7.18
CA MET A 31 0.28 -1.44 7.17
C MET A 31 0.34 -2.19 8.50
N GLY A 32 0.30 -1.48 9.63
CA GLY A 32 0.32 -2.09 10.97
C GLY A 32 -0.86 -3.06 11.17
N ILE A 33 -2.07 -2.64 10.78
CA ILE A 33 -3.27 -3.51 10.86
C ILE A 33 -3.13 -4.72 9.92
N ALA A 34 -2.67 -4.50 8.69
CA ALA A 34 -2.50 -5.57 7.71
C ALA A 34 -1.49 -6.63 8.17
N LEU A 35 -0.34 -6.20 8.69
CA LEU A 35 0.70 -7.09 9.17
C LEU A 35 0.32 -7.76 10.49
N ALA A 36 -0.42 -7.09 11.37
CA ALA A 36 -0.96 -7.71 12.57
C ALA A 36 -1.95 -8.84 12.25
N ALA A 37 -2.74 -8.69 11.18
CA ALA A 37 -3.75 -9.68 10.78
C ALA A 37 -3.20 -10.81 9.89
N LEU A 38 -2.26 -10.50 9.00
CA LEU A 38 -1.82 -11.41 7.92
C LEU A 38 -0.31 -11.66 7.90
N GLY A 39 0.47 -10.99 8.75
CA GLY A 39 1.93 -11.07 8.75
C GLY A 39 2.47 -12.48 8.98
N GLU A 40 1.94 -13.21 9.97
CA GLU A 40 2.33 -14.61 10.21
C GLU A 40 2.04 -15.50 9.00
N LYS A 41 0.92 -15.27 8.31
CA LYS A 41 0.54 -16.03 7.13
C LYS A 41 1.45 -15.72 5.94
N TYR A 42 1.83 -14.46 5.75
CA TYR A 42 2.82 -14.10 4.72
C TYR A 42 4.21 -14.63 5.05
N TYR A 43 4.59 -14.71 6.33
CA TYR A 43 5.84 -15.32 6.74
C TYR A 43 5.86 -16.84 6.48
N GLN A 44 4.77 -17.55 6.76
CA GLN A 44 4.66 -18.97 6.38
C GLN A 44 4.72 -19.15 4.86
N LEU A 45 4.02 -18.31 4.09
CA LEU A 45 4.09 -18.32 2.62
C LEU A 45 5.50 -18.01 2.10
N ALA A 46 6.25 -17.12 2.75
CA ALA A 46 7.64 -16.82 2.42
C ALA A 46 8.51 -18.09 2.54
N LEU A 47 8.33 -18.86 3.61
CA LEU A 47 9.04 -20.13 3.82
C LEU A 47 8.65 -21.20 2.80
N GLU A 48 7.37 -21.30 2.44
CA GLU A 48 6.86 -22.30 1.48
C GLU A 48 7.24 -21.97 0.03
N THR A 49 7.28 -20.69 -0.33
CA THR A 49 7.51 -20.24 -1.71
C THR A 49 8.97 -19.85 -1.99
N GLY A 50 9.81 -19.77 -0.95
CA GLY A 50 11.20 -19.33 -1.05
C GLY A 50 11.36 -17.82 -1.29
N ILE A 51 10.28 -17.04 -1.22
CA ILE A 51 10.32 -15.57 -1.30
C ILE A 51 10.85 -15.03 0.03
N SER A 52 11.79 -14.10 0.00
CA SER A 52 12.35 -13.56 1.24
C SER A 52 11.32 -12.70 2.00
N PRO A 53 11.26 -12.76 3.35
CA PRO A 53 10.41 -11.88 4.15
C PRO A 53 10.67 -10.39 3.92
N GLU A 54 11.90 -10.02 3.57
CA GLU A 54 12.28 -8.65 3.24
C GLU A 54 11.59 -8.17 1.96
N ALA A 55 11.39 -9.05 0.98
CA ALA A 55 10.63 -8.73 -0.24
C ALA A 55 9.16 -8.44 0.09
N PHE A 56 8.55 -9.24 0.99
CA PHE A 56 7.20 -8.95 1.50
C PHE A 56 7.14 -7.60 2.21
N HIS A 57 8.11 -7.29 3.07
CA HIS A 57 8.16 -6.01 3.76
C HIS A 57 8.31 -4.84 2.78
N ARG A 58 9.21 -4.92 1.80
CA ARG A 58 9.38 -3.87 0.78
C ARG A 58 8.09 -3.62 -0.01
N VAL A 59 7.42 -4.67 -0.44
CA VAL A 59 6.13 -4.57 -1.15
C VAL A 59 5.06 -3.98 -0.24
N ALA A 60 4.97 -4.41 1.02
CA ALA A 60 4.06 -3.84 2.01
C ALA A 60 4.32 -2.34 2.22
N SER A 61 5.60 -1.95 2.40
CA SER A 61 6.02 -0.55 2.53
C SER A 61 5.59 0.31 1.35
N LEU A 62 5.86 -0.12 0.12
CA LEU A 62 5.47 0.62 -1.08
C LEU A 62 3.95 0.70 -1.21
N SER A 63 3.24 -0.40 -0.97
CA SER A 63 1.78 -0.46 -1.09
C SER A 63 1.04 0.40 -0.07
N SER A 64 1.67 0.71 1.07
CA SER A 64 1.06 1.53 2.12
C SER A 64 0.82 2.98 1.71
N GLY A 65 1.60 3.51 0.76
CA GLY A 65 1.43 4.86 0.23
C GLY A 65 0.45 4.95 -0.94
N GLY A 66 -0.27 3.88 -1.28
CA GLY A 66 -1.23 3.89 -2.39
C GLY A 66 -2.48 4.69 -2.05
N LEU A 67 -3.38 4.11 -1.27
CA LEU A 67 -4.69 4.70 -0.97
C LEU A 67 -4.71 5.51 0.34
N ASP A 68 -3.56 5.76 0.98
CA ASP A 68 -3.53 6.41 2.30
C ASP A 68 -3.98 7.88 2.27
N THR A 69 -3.82 8.58 1.14
CA THR A 69 -4.09 10.00 0.96
C THR A 69 -5.46 10.32 0.33
N LEU A 70 -6.45 9.48 0.63
CA LEU A 70 -7.85 9.73 0.28
C LEU A 70 -8.44 10.96 1.02
N PRO A 71 -9.62 11.50 0.64
CA PRO A 71 -10.11 12.79 1.15
C PRO A 71 -10.32 12.87 2.67
N HIS A 72 -10.45 11.73 3.34
CA HIS A 72 -10.55 11.65 4.81
C HIS A 72 -9.20 11.60 5.52
N ASN A 73 -8.09 11.62 4.79
CA ASN A 73 -6.73 11.64 5.35
C ASN A 73 -6.48 12.96 6.10
N GLY A 74 -6.08 12.85 7.37
CA GLY A 74 -5.86 14.02 8.23
C GLY A 74 -4.73 14.95 7.76
N ALA A 75 -3.69 14.43 7.10
CA ALA A 75 -2.61 15.24 6.55
C ALA A 75 -3.08 16.05 5.33
N VAL A 76 -3.93 15.48 4.46
CA VAL A 76 -4.57 16.19 3.34
C VAL A 76 -5.45 17.33 3.87
N LEU A 77 -6.29 17.05 4.87
CA LEU A 77 -7.12 18.09 5.50
C LEU A 77 -6.28 19.23 6.09
N THR A 78 -5.18 18.88 6.77
CA THR A 78 -4.25 19.86 7.36
C THR A 78 -3.57 20.70 6.27
N LEU A 79 -3.12 20.07 5.18
CA LEU A 79 -2.48 20.74 4.06
C LEU A 79 -3.43 21.77 3.43
N LEU A 80 -4.68 21.40 3.16
CA LEU A 80 -5.68 22.30 2.59
C LEU A 80 -6.00 23.46 3.54
N ALA A 81 -6.10 23.19 4.84
CA ALA A 81 -6.34 24.24 5.83
C ALA A 81 -5.19 25.25 5.92
N VAL A 82 -3.94 24.78 5.88
CA VAL A 82 -2.75 25.66 5.97
C VAL A 82 -2.52 26.45 4.67
N THR A 83 -2.82 25.86 3.52
CA THR A 83 -2.67 26.52 2.21
C THR A 83 -3.85 27.39 1.82
N GLY A 84 -4.97 27.31 2.55
CA GLY A 84 -6.21 28.03 2.24
C GLY A 84 -6.91 27.53 0.97
N MET A 85 -6.57 26.32 0.50
CA MET A 85 -7.14 25.72 -0.71
C MET A 85 -8.32 24.81 -0.37
N THR A 86 -9.18 24.56 -1.36
CA THR A 86 -10.26 23.58 -1.24
C THR A 86 -9.89 22.24 -1.89
N HIS A 87 -10.55 21.15 -1.48
CA HIS A 87 -10.39 19.84 -2.13
C HIS A 87 -10.62 19.92 -3.64
N LYS A 88 -11.57 20.75 -4.09
CA LYS A 88 -11.88 20.88 -5.52
C LYS A 88 -10.70 21.45 -6.32
N GLU A 89 -9.86 22.27 -5.68
CA GLU A 89 -8.73 22.93 -6.32
C GLU A 89 -7.48 22.05 -6.33
N SER A 90 -7.13 21.42 -5.20
CA SER A 90 -5.83 20.73 -5.06
C SER A 90 -5.90 19.22 -5.06
N TYR A 91 -7.09 18.60 -4.87
CA TYR A 91 -7.15 17.16 -4.64
C TYR A 91 -6.70 16.33 -5.86
N VAL A 92 -6.88 16.86 -7.08
CA VAL A 92 -6.40 16.18 -8.29
C VAL A 92 -4.87 16.07 -8.29
N ASP A 93 -4.18 17.15 -7.94
CA ASP A 93 -2.71 17.15 -7.87
C ASP A 93 -2.19 16.24 -6.75
N ILE A 94 -2.87 16.27 -5.60
CA ILE A 94 -2.60 15.36 -4.47
C ILE A 94 -2.80 13.92 -4.94
N PHE A 95 -3.95 13.58 -5.52
CA PHE A 95 -4.24 12.22 -5.98
C PHE A 95 -3.21 11.72 -7.00
N VAL A 96 -2.78 12.55 -7.96
CA VAL A 96 -1.76 12.12 -8.94
C VAL A 96 -0.42 11.87 -8.27
N THR A 97 0.00 12.73 -7.35
CA THR A 97 1.33 12.65 -6.74
C THR A 97 1.42 11.63 -5.61
N SER A 98 0.36 11.48 -4.81
CA SER A 98 0.36 10.69 -3.59
C SER A 98 -0.48 9.42 -3.64
N VAL A 99 -1.29 9.19 -4.69
CA VAL A 99 -2.04 7.95 -4.87
C VAL A 99 -1.63 7.21 -6.14
N LEU A 100 -1.70 7.90 -7.28
CA LEU A 100 -1.45 7.30 -8.58
C LEU A 100 0.00 6.81 -8.71
N LEU A 101 0.98 7.68 -8.42
CA LEU A 101 2.40 7.34 -8.52
C LEU A 101 2.81 6.19 -7.57
N PRO A 102 2.42 6.17 -6.29
CA PRO A 102 2.70 5.04 -5.41
C PRO A 102 2.04 3.72 -5.85
N ILE A 103 0.82 3.76 -6.39
CA ILE A 103 0.17 2.56 -6.95
C ILE A 103 0.99 2.02 -8.13
N VAL A 104 1.41 2.88 -9.05
CA VAL A 104 2.26 2.49 -10.18
C VAL A 104 3.61 1.94 -9.70
N ALA A 105 4.26 2.60 -8.74
CA ALA A 105 5.52 2.12 -8.16
C ALA A 105 5.36 0.75 -7.49
N THR A 106 4.24 0.50 -6.80
CA THR A 106 3.92 -0.79 -6.20
C THR A 106 3.74 -1.88 -7.26
N ILE A 107 3.06 -1.58 -8.37
CA ILE A 107 2.91 -2.53 -9.49
C ILE A 107 4.29 -2.90 -10.06
N VAL A 108 5.15 -1.92 -10.30
CA VAL A 108 6.52 -2.17 -10.80
C VAL A 108 7.31 -3.02 -9.80
N ALA A 109 7.24 -2.72 -8.50
CA ALA A 109 7.93 -3.48 -7.47
C ALA A 109 7.45 -4.94 -7.37
N ILE A 110 6.15 -5.18 -7.54
CA ILE A 110 5.60 -6.54 -7.60
C ILE A 110 6.12 -7.29 -8.83
N ILE A 111 6.21 -6.64 -10.00
CA ILE A 111 6.75 -7.26 -11.22
C ILE A 111 8.22 -7.62 -11.01
N LEU A 112 9.04 -6.69 -10.51
CA LEU A 112 10.46 -6.93 -10.22
C LEU A 112 10.66 -8.04 -9.18
N GLY A 113 9.88 -8.00 -8.09
CA GLY A 113 9.90 -9.03 -7.06
C GLY A 113 9.46 -10.40 -7.57
N SER A 114 8.52 -10.45 -8.51
CA SER A 114 8.10 -11.70 -9.17
C SER A 114 9.15 -12.24 -10.15
N LEU A 115 10.03 -11.38 -10.68
CA LEU A 115 11.19 -11.76 -11.49
C LEU A 115 12.42 -12.15 -10.63
N GLY A 116 12.30 -12.10 -9.30
CA GLY A 116 13.40 -12.40 -8.38
C GLY A 116 14.42 -11.27 -8.25
N ILE A 117 14.09 -10.06 -8.70
CA ILE A 117 14.91 -8.85 -8.51
C ILE A 117 14.37 -8.16 -7.25
N TYR A 118 15.01 -8.43 -6.13
CA TYR A 118 14.60 -7.95 -4.81
C TYR A 118 15.45 -6.79 -4.31
#